data_AF-A0A950NL75-F1
#
_entry.id   AF-A0A950NL75-F1
#
_cell.length_a   1.000
_cell.length_b   1.000
_cell.length_c   1.000
_cell.angle_alpha   90.00
_cell.angle_beta   90.00
_cell.angle_gamma   90.00
#
_symmetry.space_group_name_H-M   'P 1'
#
loop_
_entity.id
_entity.type
_entity.pdbx_description
1 polymer ?
#
loop_
_entity_poly.entity_id
_entity_poly.type
_entity_poly.pdbx_seq_one_letter_code
_entity_poly.pdbx_strand_id
1 'polypeptide(L)'
;CFRTGPNQALRAPMVESRPGRFVPEFQHRYLSEDVPFGLVVTRALAEIADVETPLIDEVITWAQSVLQKTYLVDGELRGRDAERVPIPQNHGVVTVSDLIDWYTEADRSMSRLAMSRFGPFARR
;
A
#
# COMPACT_ATOMS: atom_id res chain seq x y z
N CYS A 1 -15.18 17.01 2.05
CA CYS A 1 -14.45 17.51 0.86
C CYS A 1 -14.17 18.99 1.02
N PHE A 2 -12.90 19.38 1.12
CA PHE A 2 -12.48 20.78 1.12
C PHE A 2 -12.80 21.38 -0.26
N ARG A 3 -13.63 22.43 -0.29
CA ARG A 3 -14.00 23.16 -1.50
C ARG A 3 -12.92 24.21 -1.78
N THR A 4 -11.89 23.83 -2.51
CA THR A 4 -10.88 24.77 -3.03
C THR A 4 -11.03 24.84 -4.56
N GLY A 5 -12.00 25.61 -5.05
CA GLY A 5 -12.13 25.95 -6.48
C GLY A 5 -13.48 25.62 -7.15
N PRO A 6 -13.60 25.86 -8.48
CA PRO A 6 -14.83 25.69 -9.25
C PRO A 6 -15.22 24.23 -9.52
N ASN A 7 -14.42 23.27 -9.06
CA ASN A 7 -14.64 21.86 -9.29
C ASN A 7 -15.76 21.33 -8.40
N GLN A 8 -16.74 20.66 -9.01
CA GLN A 8 -17.84 20.02 -8.30
C GLN A 8 -17.28 18.94 -7.36
N ALA A 9 -17.71 18.97 -6.09
CA ALA A 9 -17.27 17.99 -5.12
C ALA A 9 -17.71 16.58 -5.55
N LEU A 10 -16.75 15.65 -5.61
CA LEU A 10 -17.03 14.24 -5.80
C LEU A 10 -17.90 13.74 -4.65
N ARG A 11 -18.97 13.03 -5.00
CA ARG A 11 -19.85 12.38 -4.03
C ARG A 11 -19.24 11.05 -3.61
N ALA A 12 -19.52 10.62 -2.39
CA ALA A 12 -19.14 9.29 -1.95
C ALA A 12 -19.82 8.23 -2.85
N PRO A 13 -19.13 7.12 -3.17
CA PRO A 13 -19.72 6.02 -3.91
C PRO A 13 -20.75 5.32 -3.01
N MET A 14 -21.98 5.17 -3.51
CA MET A 14 -23.11 4.63 -2.77
C MET A 14 -23.88 3.63 -3.63
N VAL A 15 -24.42 2.59 -3.00
CA VAL A 15 -25.30 1.59 -3.62
C VAL A 15 -26.71 1.75 -3.07
N GLU A 16 -27.71 1.64 -3.94
CA GLU A 16 -29.10 1.61 -3.50
C GLU A 16 -29.41 0.24 -2.87
N SER A 17 -29.71 0.22 -1.58
CA SER A 17 -30.07 -1.01 -0.86
C SER A 17 -31.58 -1.29 -0.92
N ARG A 18 -32.38 -0.22 -0.95
CA ARG A 18 -33.86 -0.24 -1.06
C ARG A 18 -34.31 1.05 -1.75
N PRO A 19 -35.51 1.12 -2.31
CA PRO A 19 -36.00 2.33 -2.97
C PRO A 19 -35.80 3.58 -2.11
N GLY A 20 -34.97 4.52 -2.59
CA GLY A 20 -34.63 5.77 -1.92
C GLY A 20 -33.69 5.67 -0.71
N ARG A 21 -33.10 4.50 -0.43
CA ARG A 21 -32.14 4.28 0.66
C ARG A 21 -30.80 3.77 0.12
N PHE A 22 -29.75 4.51 0.47
CA PHE A 22 -28.40 4.27 -0.01
C PHE A 22 -27.47 3.89 1.13
N VAL A 23 -26.53 2.99 0.85
CA VAL A 23 -25.42 2.63 1.75
C VAL A 23 -24.09 2.84 1.02
N PRO A 24 -22.97 3.07 1.73
CA PRO A 24 -21.67 3.18 1.08
C PRO A 24 -21.31 1.92 0.28
N GLU A 25 -20.74 2.12 -0.91
CA GLU A 25 -20.12 1.05 -1.71
C GLU A 25 -18.76 0.73 -1.11
N PHE A 26 -18.71 -0.21 -0.16
CA PHE A 26 -17.46 -0.58 0.51
C PHE A 26 -16.46 -1.30 -0.40
N GLN A 27 -16.91 -1.83 -1.55
CA GLN A 27 -16.05 -2.49 -2.55
C GLN A 27 -15.44 -1.48 -3.54
N HIS A 28 -15.69 -0.19 -3.37
CA HIS A 28 -15.07 0.83 -4.20
C HIS A 28 -13.54 0.90 -3.98
N ARG A 29 -12.83 1.34 -5.02
CA ARG A 29 -11.35 1.41 -5.07
C ARG A 29 -10.72 2.18 -3.90
N TYR A 30 -11.43 3.15 -3.32
CA TYR A 30 -10.95 3.89 -2.15
C TYR A 30 -10.64 3.01 -0.94
N LEU A 31 -11.32 1.87 -0.80
CA LEU A 31 -11.00 0.92 0.27
C LEU A 31 -10.27 -0.29 -0.31
N SER A 32 -10.77 -0.85 -1.40
CA SER A 32 -10.21 -2.09 -1.95
C SER A 32 -8.80 -1.95 -2.52
N GLU A 33 -8.34 -0.73 -2.81
CA GLU A 33 -7.00 -0.44 -3.34
C GLU A 33 -6.14 0.32 -2.32
N ASP A 34 -6.63 1.46 -1.80
CA ASP A 34 -5.80 2.32 -0.92
C ASP A 34 -5.46 1.64 0.41
N VAL A 35 -6.28 0.71 0.90
CA VAL A 35 -6.00 -0.02 2.14
C VAL A 35 -4.87 -1.05 1.93
N PRO A 36 -5.01 -2.07 1.06
CA PRO A 36 -3.96 -3.08 0.88
C PRO A 36 -2.67 -2.54 0.26
N PHE A 37 -2.75 -1.57 -0.66
CA PHE A 37 -1.59 -1.09 -1.42
C PHE A 37 -1.05 0.26 -0.94
N GLY A 38 -1.77 0.95 -0.04
CA GLY A 38 -1.33 2.21 0.57
C GLY A 38 -1.11 2.08 2.07
N LEU A 39 -2.19 1.93 2.84
CA LEU A 39 -2.13 1.95 4.30
C LEU A 39 -1.37 0.75 4.89
N VAL A 40 -1.62 -0.46 4.42
CA VAL A 40 -0.93 -1.68 4.90
C VAL A 40 0.57 -1.60 4.57
N VAL A 41 0.93 -1.11 3.38
CA VAL A 41 2.34 -0.89 2.98
C VAL A 41 3.00 0.19 3.84
N THR A 42 2.28 1.29 4.13
CA THR A 42 2.80 2.36 4.99
C THR A 42 3.02 1.85 6.42
N ARG A 43 2.07 1.07 6.94
CA ARG A 43 2.18 0.45 8.26
C ARG A 43 3.38 -0.50 8.36
N ALA A 44 3.59 -1.30 7.32
CA ALA A 44 4.73 -2.21 7.19
C ALA A 44 6.08 -1.48 7.24
N LEU A 45 6.18 -0.33 6.57
CA LEU A 45 7.38 0.52 6.64
C LEU A 45 7.56 1.14 8.03
N ALA A 46 6.46 1.55 8.69
CA ALA A 46 6.52 2.06 10.05
C ALA A 46 7.00 1.00 11.05
N GLU A 47 6.62 -0.27 10.87
CA GLU A 47 7.13 -1.39 11.66
C GLU A 47 8.65 -1.56 11.49
N ILE A 48 9.14 -1.51 10.24
CA ILE A 48 10.58 -1.57 9.93
C ILE A 48 11.34 -0.40 10.58
N ALA A 49 10.73 0.78 10.63
CA ALA A 49 11.31 1.99 11.19
C ALA A 49 11.14 2.13 12.71
N ASP A 50 10.51 1.16 13.39
CA ASP A 50 10.16 1.20 14.81
C ASP A 50 9.32 2.44 15.21
N VAL A 51 8.31 2.75 14.37
CA VAL A 51 7.38 3.88 14.57
C VAL A 51 5.96 3.35 14.79
N GLU A 52 5.36 3.70 15.92
CA GLU A 52 3.96 3.39 16.21
C GLU A 52 3.00 4.22 15.34
N THR A 53 1.94 3.58 14.85
CA THR A 53 0.92 4.23 14.01
C THR A 53 -0.51 3.85 14.45
N PRO A 54 -0.93 4.21 15.67
CA PRO A 54 -2.20 3.74 16.24
C PRO A 54 -3.43 4.11 15.41
N LEU A 55 -3.43 5.29 14.78
CA LEU A 55 -4.53 5.71 13.91
C LEU A 55 -4.58 4.92 12.59
N ILE A 56 -3.42 4.52 12.06
CA ILE A 56 -3.38 3.66 10.88
C ILE A 56 -3.90 2.27 11.24
N ASP A 57 -3.52 1.75 12.42
CA ASP A 57 -3.99 0.46 12.92
C ASP A 57 -5.51 0.45 13.11
N GLU A 58 -6.09 1.50 13.68
CA GLU A 58 -7.54 1.67 13.83
C GLU A 58 -8.25 1.65 12.47
N VAL A 59 -7.76 2.44 11.50
CA VAL A 59 -8.35 2.53 10.15
C VAL A 59 -8.23 1.19 9.42
N ILE A 60 -7.08 0.50 9.48
CA ILE A 60 -6.91 -0.83 8.88
C ILE A 60 -7.85 -1.83 9.54
N THR A 61 -7.97 -1.83 10.86
CA THR A 61 -8.85 -2.73 11.62
C THR A 61 -10.32 -2.56 11.22
N TRP A 62 -10.77 -1.31 11.07
CA TRP A 62 -12.11 -1.04 10.55
C TRP A 62 -12.24 -1.46 9.08
N ALA A 63 -11.32 -1.06 8.22
CA ALA A 63 -11.40 -1.27 6.78
C ALA A 63 -11.38 -2.77 6.41
N GLN A 64 -10.53 -3.56 7.08
CA GLN A 64 -10.45 -5.00 6.83
C GLN A 64 -11.77 -5.71 7.18
N SER A 65 -12.50 -5.22 8.19
CA SER A 65 -13.82 -5.76 8.55
C SER A 65 -14.86 -5.53 7.45
N VAL A 66 -14.95 -4.32 6.89
CA VAL A 66 -15.92 -4.00 5.82
C VAL A 66 -15.53 -4.62 4.47
N LEU A 67 -14.23 -4.82 4.23
CA LEU A 67 -13.72 -5.51 3.05
C LEU A 67 -13.78 -7.04 3.15
N GLN A 68 -14.08 -7.60 4.32
CA GLN A 68 -14.02 -9.04 4.60
C GLN A 68 -12.62 -9.63 4.33
N LYS A 69 -11.60 -8.88 4.73
CA LYS A 69 -10.17 -9.17 4.59
C LYS A 69 -9.50 -9.20 5.96
N THR A 70 -8.31 -9.78 6.03
CA THR A 70 -7.53 -9.82 7.27
C THR A 70 -6.08 -9.46 6.98
N TYR A 71 -5.66 -8.27 7.40
CA TYR A 71 -4.29 -7.78 7.23
C TYR A 71 -3.57 -7.68 8.58
N LEU A 72 -4.19 -7.00 9.54
CA LEU A 72 -3.68 -6.78 10.89
C LEU A 72 -4.39 -7.72 11.88
N VAL A 73 -3.62 -8.42 12.71
CA VAL A 73 -4.10 -9.32 13.77
C VAL A 73 -3.26 -9.03 15.02
N ASP A 74 -3.92 -8.70 16.13
CA ASP A 74 -3.27 -8.38 17.41
C ASP A 74 -2.15 -7.31 17.30
N GLY A 75 -2.32 -6.35 16.39
CA GLY A 75 -1.35 -5.26 16.16
C GLY A 75 -0.20 -5.61 15.22
N GLU A 76 -0.18 -6.83 14.66
CA GLU A 76 0.87 -7.31 13.76
C GLU A 76 0.31 -7.61 12.36
N LEU A 77 1.11 -7.39 11.31
CA LEU A 77 0.74 -7.67 9.92
C LEU A 77 0.84 -9.16 9.56
N ARG A 78 0.12 -10.01 10.32
CA ARG A 78 0.11 -11.48 10.18
C ARG A 78 -1.22 -12.03 9.65
N GLY A 79 -2.08 -11.16 9.12
CA GLY A 79 -3.33 -11.58 8.52
C GLY A 79 -3.13 -12.34 7.21
N ARG A 80 -4.00 -13.32 6.92
CA ARG A 80 -3.93 -14.16 5.70
C ARG A 80 -3.90 -13.38 4.38
N ASP A 81 -4.50 -12.18 4.34
CA ASP A 81 -4.53 -11.35 3.14
C ASP A 81 -3.29 -10.42 3.07
N ALA A 82 -2.52 -10.27 4.16
CA ALA A 82 -1.27 -9.52 4.18
C ALA A 82 -0.16 -10.19 3.34
N GLU A 83 -0.17 -11.51 3.21
CA GLU A 83 0.79 -12.27 2.38
C GLU A 83 0.67 -11.95 0.88
N ARG A 84 -0.47 -11.39 0.44
CA ARG A 84 -0.77 -11.13 -0.97
C ARG A 84 -0.54 -9.68 -1.38
N VAL A 85 -0.19 -8.82 -0.44
CA VAL A 85 0.10 -7.41 -0.70
C VAL A 85 1.61 -7.18 -0.79
N PRO A 86 2.06 -6.13 -1.50
CA PRO A 86 3.49 -5.87 -1.71
C PRO A 86 4.13 -5.19 -0.50
N ILE A 87 4.06 -5.82 0.68
CA ILE A 87 4.78 -5.35 1.87
C ILE A 87 6.24 -5.84 1.84
N PRO A 88 7.21 -5.04 2.28
CA PRO A 88 8.63 -5.42 2.26
C PRO A 88 8.94 -6.74 2.99
N GLN A 89 8.23 -7.03 4.08
CA GLN A 89 8.38 -8.24 4.90
C GLN A 89 8.11 -9.51 4.09
N ASN A 90 7.18 -9.49 3.13
CA ASN A 90 6.91 -10.63 2.23
C ASN A 90 8.08 -10.92 1.27
N HIS A 91 9.03 -10.00 1.16
CA HIS A 91 10.25 -10.12 0.36
C HIS A 91 11.51 -10.30 1.21
N GLY A 92 11.37 -10.55 2.52
CA GLY A 92 12.49 -10.75 3.44
C GLY A 92 13.14 -9.45 3.93
N VAL A 93 12.53 -8.29 3.66
CA VAL A 93 13.01 -6.99 4.15
C VAL A 93 12.32 -6.69 5.48
N VAL A 94 13.06 -6.81 6.59
CA VAL A 94 12.49 -6.67 7.95
C VAL A 94 13.17 -5.58 8.78
N THR A 95 14.30 -5.05 8.34
CA THR A 95 14.99 -3.93 8.97
C THR A 95 15.24 -2.77 8.01
N VAL A 96 15.54 -1.59 8.57
CA VAL A 96 15.95 -0.41 7.77
C VAL A 96 17.21 -0.71 6.96
N SER A 97 18.14 -1.50 7.49
CA SER A 97 19.35 -1.92 6.76
C SER A 97 18.98 -2.76 5.55
N ASP A 98 18.12 -3.77 5.73
CA ASP A 98 17.67 -4.63 4.63
C ASP A 98 17.02 -3.80 3.52
N LEU A 99 16.25 -2.77 3.89
CA LEU A 99 15.61 -1.88 2.94
C LEU A 99 16.64 -1.07 2.16
N ILE A 100 17.64 -0.49 2.82
CA ILE A 100 18.72 0.26 2.16
C ILE A 100 19.53 -0.66 1.24
N ASP A 101 19.88 -1.85 1.71
CA ASP A 101 20.63 -2.84 0.96
C ASP A 101 19.85 -3.31 -0.27
N TRP A 102 18.55 -3.56 -0.12
CA TRP A 102 17.65 -3.93 -1.22
C TRP A 102 17.70 -2.92 -2.38
N TYR A 103 17.62 -1.62 -2.06
CA TYR A 103 17.69 -0.57 -3.08
C TYR A 103 19.12 -0.36 -3.63
N THR A 104 20.15 -0.57 -2.82
CA THR A 104 21.55 -0.45 -3.25
C THR A 104 21.96 -1.59 -4.17
N GLU A 105 21.52 -2.82 -3.90
CA GLU A 105 21.74 -3.97 -4.76
C GLU A 105 20.94 -3.87 -6.06
N ALA A 106 19.68 -3.40 -5.98
CA ALA A 106 18.87 -3.10 -7.15
C ALA A 106 19.60 -2.10 -8.08
N ASP A 107 20.17 -1.03 -7.53
CA ASP A 107 20.95 -0.04 -8.29
C ASP A 107 22.21 -0.65 -8.94
N ARG A 108 22.92 -1.50 -8.22
CA ARG A 108 24.10 -2.23 -8.77
C ARG A 108 23.71 -3.21 -9.87
N SER A 109 22.57 -3.88 -9.76
CA SER A 109 22.06 -4.80 -10.79
C SER A 109 21.60 -4.05 -12.04
N MET A 110 20.90 -2.93 -11.87
CA MET A 110 20.46 -2.04 -12.94
C MET A 110 21.62 -1.38 -13.67
N SER A 111 22.64 -0.92 -12.93
CA SER A 111 23.88 -0.36 -13.47
C SER A 111 24.68 -1.39 -14.28
N ARG A 112 24.77 -2.64 -13.80
CA ARG A 112 25.39 -3.74 -14.57
C ARG A 112 24.59 -4.08 -15.84
N LEU A 113 23.26 -4.08 -15.77
CA LEU A 113 22.39 -4.36 -16.92
C LEU A 113 22.43 -3.23 -17.97
N ALA A 114 22.56 -1.97 -17.53
CA ALA A 114 22.73 -0.81 -18.39
C ALA A 114 24.10 -0.85 -19.10
N MET A 115 25.17 -1.24 -18.40
CA MET A 115 26.51 -1.44 -18.99
C MET A 115 26.57 -2.63 -19.96
N SER A 116 25.74 -3.68 -19.79
CA SER A 116 25.67 -4.80 -20.73
C SER A 116 24.78 -4.53 -21.95
N ARG A 117 23.82 -3.60 -21.85
CA ARG A 117 22.90 -3.24 -22.95
C ARG A 117 23.47 -2.16 -23.88
N PHE A 118 24.36 -1.32 -23.40
CA PHE A 118 25.16 -0.43 -24.24
C PHE A 118 26.55 -1.03 -24.41
N GLY A 119 26.69 -1.93 -25.38
CA GLY A 119 28.01 -2.28 -25.93
C GLY A 119 28.73 -1.01 -26.41
N PRO A 120 30.08 -1.03 -26.56
CA PRO A 120 30.84 0.18 -26.84
C PRO A 120 30.29 0.82 -28.10
N PHE A 121 29.62 1.97 -27.95
CA PHE A 121 29.30 2.82 -29.08
C PHE A 121 30.64 3.30 -29.60
N ALA A 122 31.16 2.59 -30.61
CA ALA A 122 32.40 2.89 -31.28
C ALA A 122 32.32 4.34 -31.75
N ARG A 123 33.16 5.19 -31.14
CA ARG A 123 33.36 6.57 -31.59
C ARG A 123 33.77 6.48 -33.06
N ARG A 124 32.93 7.03 -33.94
CA ARG A 124 33.33 7.49 -35.27
C ARG A 124 33.49 9.00 -35.22
#